data_AF-F0YH27-F1
#
_entry.id   AF-F0YH27-F1
#
_cell.length_a   1.000
_cell.length_b   1.000
_cell.length_c   1.000
_cell.angle_alpha   90.00
_cell.angle_beta   90.00
_cell.angle_gamma   90.00
#
_symmetry.space_group_name_H-M   'P 1'
#
loop_
_entity.id
_entity.type
_entity.pdbx_description
1 polymer ?
#
loop_
_entity_poly.entity_id
_entity_poly.type
_entity_poly.pdbx_seq_one_letter_code
_entity_poly.pdbx_strand_id
1 'polypeptide(L)'
;MGATVVADRSGVAGDCPLEGRLRRKTGTGDAGSEILWLADPAHAAALQAAAGLSPPPPGAGLRVGVLNRRSHRRWDADGAFLNRTRAAFPDATVADEAYFEALAPAAQAAWVHAADVVVSPHGAQLSNLVFARKCTAVLELFPRHFYMPGFYLALALQAGAVPFAGYATDDPEGDRPGNRNQKGRYWFNRKFKYRKTDANPAVVADALPALADARRACLADLDGG
;
A
#
# COMPACT_ATOMS: atom_id res chain seq x y z
N MET A 1 -32.02 6.49 20.12
CA MET A 1 -31.70 7.42 21.23
C MET A 1 -30.55 6.79 21.98
N GLY A 2 -29.34 7.30 22.07
CA GLY A 2 -28.80 8.62 21.78
C GLY A 2 -27.62 8.84 22.74
N ALA A 3 -26.57 9.49 22.23
CA ALA A 3 -25.51 10.21 22.96
C ALA A 3 -24.40 9.43 23.71
N THR A 4 -23.22 9.44 23.08
CA THR A 4 -22.02 10.25 23.42
C THR A 4 -21.65 10.52 24.89
N VAL A 5 -20.38 10.27 25.24
CA VAL A 5 -19.50 11.05 26.17
C VAL A 5 -18.05 10.89 25.66
N VAL A 6 -17.42 11.83 24.94
CA VAL A 6 -16.81 13.15 25.27
C VAL A 6 -15.30 13.06 25.55
N ALA A 7 -14.55 13.86 24.78
CA ALA A 7 -13.15 14.20 24.93
C ALA A 7 -12.96 15.25 26.05
N ASP A 8 -11.84 15.21 26.79
CA ASP A 8 -11.26 16.46 27.31
C ASP A 8 -9.72 16.39 27.53
N ARG A 9 -9.17 17.60 27.42
CA ARG A 9 -7.85 18.14 27.11
C ARG A 9 -6.92 18.24 28.32
N SER A 10 -5.62 18.38 28.07
CA SER A 10 -4.77 19.52 28.55
C SER A 10 -3.27 19.19 28.51
N GLY A 11 -2.44 20.19 28.19
CA GLY A 11 -1.01 20.19 28.57
C GLY A 11 -0.03 20.51 27.44
N VAL A 12 0.48 21.74 27.45
CA VAL A 12 1.29 22.40 26.41
C VAL A 12 2.79 22.07 26.52
N ALA A 13 3.43 21.98 25.34
CA ALA A 13 4.83 22.25 24.93
C ALA A 13 6.01 22.00 25.90
N GLY A 14 7.00 21.26 25.40
CA GLY A 14 8.38 21.25 25.86
C GLY A 14 9.30 20.63 24.81
N ASP A 15 10.25 21.42 24.30
CA ASP A 15 11.27 21.00 23.33
C ASP A 15 12.02 19.73 23.77
N CYS A 16 12.12 18.76 22.87
CA CYS A 16 13.01 17.60 23.03
C CYS A 16 13.68 17.34 21.67
N PRO A 17 15.03 17.28 21.61
CA PRO A 17 15.79 17.32 20.37
C PRO A 17 15.45 16.14 19.45
N LEU A 18 15.52 16.42 18.15
CA LEU A 18 15.39 15.48 17.04
C LEU A 18 16.13 14.15 17.28
N GLU A 19 15.38 13.06 17.40
CA GLU A 19 15.87 11.71 17.09
C GLU A 19 14.79 10.88 16.39
N GLY A 20 14.91 10.77 15.07
CA GLY A 20 14.09 9.86 14.27
C GLY A 20 14.40 8.42 14.62
N ARG A 21 13.38 7.54 14.59
CA ARG A 21 13.57 6.08 14.51
C ARG A 21 12.29 5.37 14.09
N LEU A 22 12.35 4.67 12.96
CA LEU A 22 11.42 3.61 12.58
C LEU A 22 11.43 2.51 13.66
N ARG A 23 10.26 2.03 14.09
CA ARG A 23 10.04 1.01 15.14
C ARG A 23 8.71 0.29 14.85
N ARG A 24 8.41 -0.95 15.25
CA ARG A 24 9.12 -2.08 15.87
C ARG A 24 8.33 -3.30 15.38
N LYS A 25 8.98 -4.39 14.91
CA LYS A 25 8.25 -5.63 14.55
C LYS A 25 7.56 -6.22 15.77
N THR A 26 6.27 -5.95 15.95
CA THR A 26 5.38 -6.69 16.85
C THR A 26 4.15 -7.08 16.03
N GLY A 27 3.74 -8.36 16.11
CA GLY A 27 2.74 -8.95 15.23
C GLY A 27 3.32 -9.88 14.16
N THR A 28 2.45 -10.59 13.44
CA THR A 28 2.82 -11.45 12.29
C THR A 28 2.43 -10.83 10.95
N GLY A 29 1.62 -9.77 10.98
CA GLY A 29 1.03 -9.18 9.77
C GLY A 29 -0.20 -9.97 9.29
N ASP A 30 -0.82 -10.76 10.15
CA ASP A 30 -2.15 -11.33 9.92
C ASP A 30 -3.18 -10.47 10.69
N ALA A 31 -4.45 -10.51 10.27
CA ALA A 31 -5.52 -9.75 10.92
C ALA A 31 -5.61 -10.09 12.43
N GLY A 32 -5.73 -9.06 13.28
CA GLY A 32 -5.69 -9.18 14.74
C GLY A 32 -4.30 -9.35 15.36
N SER A 33 -3.25 -9.33 14.53
CA SER A 33 -1.83 -9.36 14.95
C SER A 33 -0.95 -8.57 13.98
N GLU A 34 -1.43 -7.41 13.57
CA GLU A 34 -0.84 -6.56 12.55
C GLU A 34 0.53 -6.00 12.96
N ILE A 35 1.37 -5.71 11.97
CA ILE A 35 2.67 -5.09 12.19
C ILE A 35 2.51 -3.58 12.35
N LEU A 36 3.06 -3.04 13.44
CA LEU A 36 3.20 -1.60 13.65
C LEU A 36 4.53 -1.12 13.06
N TRP A 37 4.44 -0.40 11.94
CA TRP A 37 5.59 0.22 11.28
C TRP A 37 5.87 1.62 11.80
N LEU A 38 4.81 2.29 12.23
CA LEU A 38 4.80 3.62 12.80
C LEU A 38 4.30 3.51 14.24
N ALA A 39 4.91 4.29 15.13
CA ALA A 39 4.43 4.37 16.51
C ALA A 39 3.15 5.23 16.64
N ASP A 40 2.87 6.05 15.63
CA ASP A 40 1.71 6.94 15.53
C ASP A 40 1.40 7.19 14.03
N PRO A 41 0.13 7.15 13.60
CA PRO A 41 -0.25 7.44 12.21
C PRO A 41 0.17 8.83 11.71
N ALA A 42 0.29 9.84 12.57
CA ALA A 42 0.71 11.18 12.21
C ALA A 42 2.17 11.24 11.68
N HIS A 43 2.99 10.23 11.99
CA HIS A 43 4.38 10.19 11.50
C HIS A 43 4.49 10.09 9.98
N ALA A 44 3.53 9.44 9.30
CA ALA A 44 3.54 9.39 7.85
C ALA A 44 3.37 10.81 7.27
N ALA A 45 2.41 11.58 7.79
CA ALA A 45 2.19 12.96 7.37
C ALA A 45 3.40 13.86 7.69
N ALA A 46 4.00 13.73 8.87
CA ALA A 46 5.20 14.47 9.24
C ALA A 46 6.38 14.15 8.31
N LEU A 47 6.58 12.87 7.96
CA LEU A 47 7.62 12.44 7.04
C LEU A 47 7.38 12.97 5.61
N GLN A 48 6.13 12.96 5.15
CA GLN A 48 5.74 13.51 3.84
C GLN A 48 6.02 15.02 3.78
N ALA A 49 5.65 15.75 4.82
CA ALA A 49 5.93 17.19 4.93
C ALA A 49 7.44 17.47 4.96
N ALA A 50 8.21 16.71 5.75
CA ALA A 50 9.67 16.85 5.83
C ALA A 50 10.37 16.52 4.49
N ALA A 51 9.80 15.62 3.70
CA ALA A 51 10.27 15.30 2.35
C ALA A 51 9.87 16.36 1.30
N GLY A 52 9.18 17.44 1.70
CA GLY A 52 8.73 18.50 0.79
C GLY A 52 7.68 18.02 -0.21
N LEU A 53 6.90 16.99 0.14
CA LEU A 53 5.89 16.42 -0.74
C LEU A 53 4.61 17.25 -0.67
N SER A 54 4.13 17.65 -1.83
CA SER A 54 2.85 18.32 -1.99
C SER A 54 1.87 17.42 -2.72
N PRO A 55 0.58 17.46 -2.36
CA PRO A 55 -0.44 16.75 -3.11
C PRO A 55 -0.50 17.27 -4.56
N PRO A 56 -0.96 16.43 -5.51
CA PRO A 56 -1.30 16.89 -6.86
C PRO A 56 -2.29 18.06 -6.82
N PRO A 57 -2.26 18.97 -7.81
CA PRO A 57 -3.18 20.08 -7.86
C PRO A 57 -4.64 19.60 -7.90
N PRO A 58 -5.60 20.38 -7.35
CA PRO A 58 -7.02 20.06 -7.45
C PRO A 58 -7.45 19.89 -8.91
N GLY A 59 -8.29 18.89 -9.17
CA GLY A 59 -8.75 18.57 -10.53
C GLY A 59 -7.74 17.81 -11.39
N ALA A 60 -6.57 17.44 -10.86
CA ALA A 60 -5.72 16.44 -11.51
C ALA A 60 -6.49 15.13 -11.70
N GLY A 61 -6.43 14.56 -12.91
CA GLY A 61 -7.03 13.27 -13.22
C GLY A 61 -6.43 12.15 -12.35
N LEU A 62 -7.19 11.06 -12.20
CA LEU A 62 -6.77 9.90 -11.40
C LEU A 62 -5.41 9.37 -11.86
N ARG A 63 -4.48 9.12 -10.94
CA ARG A 63 -3.18 8.52 -11.27
C ARG A 63 -3.10 7.09 -10.76
N VAL A 64 -3.09 6.14 -11.70
CA VAL A 64 -2.92 4.71 -11.43
C VAL A 64 -1.46 4.34 -11.70
N GLY A 65 -0.68 4.07 -10.65
CA GLY A 65 0.73 3.69 -10.75
C GLY A 65 0.94 2.19 -10.59
N VAL A 66 1.84 1.61 -11.39
CA VAL A 66 2.32 0.23 -11.19
C VAL A 66 3.73 0.30 -10.62
N LEU A 67 3.86 0.06 -9.31
CA LEU A 67 5.17 0.00 -8.66
C LEU A 67 5.74 -1.41 -8.85
N ASN A 68 6.63 -1.59 -9.82
CA ASN A 68 7.16 -2.90 -10.17
C ASN A 68 8.64 -3.07 -9.80
N ARG A 69 9.18 -4.24 -10.13
CA ARG A 69 10.57 -4.64 -9.90
C ARG A 69 11.24 -4.98 -11.22
N ARG A 70 12.51 -4.59 -11.39
CA ARG A 70 13.30 -4.99 -12.56
C ARG A 70 13.74 -6.46 -12.50
N SER A 71 13.84 -6.99 -11.28
CA SER A 71 14.37 -8.32 -11.01
C SER A 71 13.31 -9.42 -11.06
N HIS A 72 13.72 -10.65 -10.71
CA HIS A 72 12.81 -11.70 -10.24
C HIS A 72 11.84 -11.14 -9.18
N ARG A 73 10.58 -11.62 -9.18
CA ARG A 73 9.42 -11.11 -8.39
C ARG A 73 8.66 -9.92 -8.97
N ARG A 74 8.79 -9.65 -10.27
CA ARG A 74 7.91 -8.70 -10.95
C ARG A 74 6.50 -9.27 -11.12
N TRP A 75 5.55 -8.39 -11.40
CA TRP A 75 4.25 -8.73 -11.95
C TRP A 75 4.19 -8.23 -13.40
N ASP A 76 3.63 -9.00 -14.33
CA ASP A 76 3.58 -8.55 -15.73
C ASP A 76 2.27 -7.79 -15.96
N ALA A 77 2.34 -6.46 -15.88
CA ALA A 77 1.29 -5.56 -16.35
C ALA A 77 1.27 -5.60 -17.89
N ASP A 78 0.57 -6.59 -18.45
CA ASP A 78 0.52 -6.80 -19.89
C ASP A 78 -0.38 -5.77 -20.62
N GLY A 79 -0.48 -5.91 -21.94
CA GLY A 79 -1.34 -5.04 -22.74
C GLY A 79 -2.82 -5.11 -22.37
N ALA A 80 -3.30 -6.24 -21.84
CA ALA A 80 -4.69 -6.38 -21.41
C ALA A 80 -4.97 -5.52 -20.17
N PHE A 81 -4.06 -5.52 -19.19
CA PHE A 81 -4.17 -4.61 -18.04
C PHE A 81 -4.19 -3.15 -18.46
N LEU A 82 -3.25 -2.75 -19.31
CA LEU A 82 -3.14 -1.36 -19.77
C LEU A 82 -4.40 -0.90 -20.52
N ASN A 83 -4.88 -1.71 -21.46
CA ASN A 83 -6.05 -1.37 -22.28
C ASN A 83 -7.33 -1.28 -21.45
N ARG A 84 -7.54 -2.24 -20.54
CA ARG A 84 -8.71 -2.22 -19.64
C ARG A 84 -8.68 -1.07 -18.67
N THR A 85 -7.50 -0.75 -18.12
CA THR A 85 -7.37 0.39 -17.19
C THR A 85 -7.65 1.71 -17.90
N ARG A 86 -7.13 1.92 -19.12
CA ARG A 86 -7.45 3.11 -19.93
C ARG A 86 -8.92 3.18 -20.31
N ALA A 87 -9.56 2.05 -20.60
CA ALA A 87 -10.99 2.01 -20.89
C ALA A 87 -11.85 2.35 -19.66
N ALA A 88 -11.45 1.88 -18.47
CA ALA A 88 -12.15 2.18 -17.22
C ALA A 88 -11.94 3.63 -16.76
N PHE A 89 -10.80 4.23 -17.10
CA PHE A 89 -10.45 5.59 -16.69
C PHE A 89 -9.86 6.38 -17.87
N PRO A 90 -10.70 6.90 -18.78
CA PRO A 90 -10.23 7.60 -19.98
C PRO A 90 -9.43 8.88 -19.66
N ASP A 91 -9.76 9.55 -18.54
CA ASP A 91 -9.13 10.80 -18.10
C ASP A 91 -8.00 10.59 -17.08
N ALA A 92 -7.66 9.33 -16.77
CA ALA A 92 -6.61 9.02 -15.81
C ALA A 92 -5.22 9.05 -16.46
N THR A 93 -4.22 9.46 -15.68
CA THR A 93 -2.82 9.10 -15.97
C THR A 93 -2.61 7.65 -15.58
N VAL A 94 -2.68 6.75 -16.57
CA VAL A 94 -2.70 5.30 -16.35
C VAL A 94 -1.32 4.68 -16.55
N ALA A 95 -0.94 3.86 -15.58
CA ALA A 95 0.09 2.84 -15.62
C ALA A 95 1.51 3.34 -15.92
N ASP A 96 1.91 4.41 -15.23
CA ASP A 96 3.34 4.69 -15.07
C ASP A 96 3.96 3.51 -14.31
N GLU A 97 4.68 2.64 -15.01
CA GLU A 97 5.43 1.57 -14.38
C GLU A 97 6.70 2.16 -13.78
N ALA A 98 6.77 2.16 -12.45
CA ALA A 98 7.94 2.65 -11.72
C ALA A 98 8.81 1.50 -11.25
N TYR A 99 10.12 1.72 -11.35
CA TYR A 99 11.16 0.79 -10.91
C TYR A 99 12.10 1.50 -9.95
N PHE A 100 11.89 1.29 -8.65
CA PHE A 100 12.57 2.05 -7.61
C PHE A 100 14.06 1.74 -7.49
N GLU A 101 14.53 0.62 -8.04
CA GLU A 101 15.95 0.26 -8.02
C GLU A 101 16.87 1.30 -8.69
N ALA A 102 16.31 2.14 -9.57
CA ALA A 102 17.04 3.19 -10.29
C ALA A 102 16.67 4.62 -9.85
N LEU A 103 15.76 4.78 -8.88
CA LEU A 103 15.28 6.10 -8.45
C LEU A 103 15.94 6.54 -7.15
N ALA A 104 16.29 7.82 -7.08
CA ALA A 104 16.69 8.44 -5.82
C ALA A 104 15.53 8.38 -4.79
N PRO A 105 15.81 8.27 -3.49
CA PRO A 105 14.77 8.15 -2.46
C PRO A 105 13.68 9.23 -2.54
N ALA A 106 14.06 10.49 -2.80
CA ALA A 106 13.10 11.58 -2.96
C ALA A 106 12.16 11.38 -4.17
N ALA A 107 12.67 10.83 -5.28
CA ALA A 107 11.86 10.50 -6.44
C ALA A 107 10.91 9.32 -6.19
N GLN A 108 11.36 8.32 -5.41
CA GLN A 108 10.48 7.22 -4.96
C GLN A 108 9.32 7.76 -4.11
N ALA A 109 9.64 8.60 -3.12
CA ALA A 109 8.66 9.24 -2.25
C ALA A 109 7.65 10.08 -3.04
N ALA A 110 8.14 10.94 -3.95
CA ALA A 110 7.29 11.77 -4.80
C ALA A 110 6.37 10.94 -5.71
N TRP A 111 6.87 9.83 -6.27
CA TRP A 111 6.05 8.95 -7.10
C TRP A 111 4.91 8.31 -6.30
N VAL A 112 5.20 7.76 -5.11
CA VAL A 112 4.16 7.16 -4.25
C VAL A 112 3.15 8.21 -3.81
N HIS A 113 3.63 9.38 -3.40
CA HIS A 113 2.77 10.46 -2.92
C HIS A 113 1.85 11.00 -4.02
N ALA A 114 2.32 11.07 -5.27
CA ALA A 114 1.52 11.55 -6.39
C ALA A 114 0.45 10.54 -6.85
N ALA A 115 0.55 9.27 -6.48
CA ALA A 115 -0.39 8.24 -6.90
C ALA A 115 -1.73 8.34 -6.17
N ASP A 116 -2.81 8.02 -6.87
CA ASP A 116 -4.14 7.82 -6.30
C ASP A 116 -4.43 6.33 -6.08
N VAL A 117 -3.95 5.50 -7.00
CA VAL A 117 -3.99 4.04 -6.90
C VAL A 117 -2.58 3.52 -7.14
N VAL A 118 -2.09 2.64 -6.27
CA VAL A 118 -0.82 1.93 -6.43
C VAL A 118 -1.09 0.44 -6.54
N VAL A 119 -0.66 -0.18 -7.65
CA VAL A 119 -0.64 -1.63 -7.82
C VAL A 119 0.81 -2.10 -7.74
N SER A 120 1.10 -3.09 -6.90
CA SER A 120 2.48 -3.59 -6.75
C SER A 120 2.53 -5.06 -6.38
N PRO A 121 3.44 -5.88 -6.95
CA PRO A 121 3.76 -7.18 -6.39
C PRO A 121 4.36 -7.03 -4.98
N HIS A 122 4.11 -7.99 -4.10
CA HIS A 122 4.69 -8.02 -2.76
C HIS A 122 6.22 -7.85 -2.79
N GLY A 123 6.75 -6.88 -2.04
CA GLY A 123 8.18 -6.68 -1.98
C GLY A 123 8.61 -5.42 -1.23
N ALA A 124 9.92 -5.33 -0.99
CA ALA A 124 10.52 -4.25 -0.19
C ALA A 124 10.27 -2.85 -0.75
N GLN A 125 9.95 -2.70 -2.05
CA GLN A 125 9.60 -1.40 -2.61
C GLN A 125 8.36 -0.79 -1.95
N LEU A 126 7.47 -1.61 -1.39
CA LEU A 126 6.29 -1.18 -0.63
C LEU A 126 6.63 -0.56 0.74
N SER A 127 7.89 -0.58 1.20
CA SER A 127 8.27 0.25 2.36
C SER A 127 8.10 1.75 2.08
N ASN A 128 8.05 2.16 0.81
CA ASN A 128 7.78 3.54 0.43
C ASN A 128 6.30 3.93 0.58
N LEU A 129 5.40 3.00 0.91
CA LEU A 129 3.99 3.33 1.19
C LEU A 129 3.83 4.27 2.40
N VAL A 130 4.89 4.46 3.21
CA VAL A 130 4.94 5.54 4.22
C VAL A 130 4.70 6.94 3.61
N PHE A 131 5.01 7.12 2.33
CA PHE A 131 4.81 8.37 1.61
C PHE A 131 3.46 8.46 0.88
N ALA A 132 2.63 7.41 0.95
CA ALA A 132 1.30 7.43 0.35
C ALA A 132 0.44 8.51 1.01
N ARG A 133 -0.33 9.25 0.20
CA ARG A 133 -1.29 10.19 0.72
C ARG A 133 -2.41 9.45 1.45
N LYS A 134 -3.06 10.17 2.38
CA LYS A 134 -4.35 9.72 2.89
C LYS A 134 -5.28 9.38 1.73
N CYS A 135 -6.02 8.29 1.90
CA CYS A 135 -6.94 7.73 0.92
C CYS A 135 -6.31 7.24 -0.40
N THR A 136 -4.98 7.17 -0.56
CA THR A 136 -4.39 6.43 -1.69
C THR A 136 -4.87 4.97 -1.62
N ALA A 137 -5.44 4.43 -2.69
CA ALA A 137 -5.78 3.00 -2.73
C ALA A 137 -4.53 2.19 -3.07
N VAL A 138 -4.27 1.11 -2.34
CA VAL A 138 -3.07 0.28 -2.53
C VAL A 138 -3.48 -1.16 -2.73
N LEU A 139 -3.12 -1.74 -3.88
CA LEU A 139 -3.29 -3.16 -4.17
C LEU A 139 -1.94 -3.87 -4.14
N GLU A 140 -1.74 -4.68 -3.10
CA GLU A 140 -0.58 -5.56 -2.99
C GLU A 140 -0.90 -6.93 -3.59
N LEU A 141 -0.15 -7.32 -4.61
CA LEU A 141 -0.33 -8.59 -5.33
C LEU A 141 0.65 -9.65 -4.82
N PHE A 142 0.13 -10.79 -4.41
CA PHE A 142 0.89 -11.87 -3.81
C PHE A 142 1.05 -13.05 -4.78
N PRO A 143 2.23 -13.68 -4.89
CA PRO A 143 2.41 -14.90 -5.67
C PRO A 143 1.80 -16.11 -4.94
N ARG A 144 1.39 -17.13 -5.69
CA ARG A 144 0.93 -18.41 -5.12
C ARG A 144 1.86 -18.97 -4.04
N HIS A 145 1.23 -19.58 -3.03
CA HIS A 145 1.81 -20.13 -1.81
C HIS A 145 2.56 -19.12 -0.92
N PHE A 146 2.39 -17.82 -1.16
CA PHE A 146 2.94 -16.77 -0.30
C PHE A 146 1.91 -15.66 -0.13
N TYR A 147 1.33 -15.55 1.05
CA TYR A 147 0.35 -14.52 1.37
C TYR A 147 0.67 -13.96 2.76
N MET A 148 0.75 -12.64 2.88
CA MET A 148 1.05 -11.91 4.13
C MET A 148 0.48 -10.47 4.05
N PRO A 149 -0.85 -10.30 3.95
CA PRO A 149 -1.47 -9.00 3.65
C PRO A 149 -1.10 -7.92 4.66
N GLY A 150 -1.13 -8.20 5.97
CA GLY A 150 -0.82 -7.20 7.01
C GLY A 150 0.67 -6.93 7.23
N PHE A 151 1.55 -7.26 6.28
CA PHE A 151 2.95 -6.82 6.31
C PHE A 151 3.10 -5.40 5.76
N TYR A 152 3.09 -5.20 4.43
CA TYR A 152 3.22 -3.85 3.87
C TYR A 152 1.89 -3.10 3.83
N LEU A 153 0.74 -3.78 3.71
CA LEU A 153 -0.55 -3.10 3.80
C LEU A 153 -0.80 -2.47 5.17
N ALA A 154 -0.21 -3.00 6.24
CA ALA A 154 -0.28 -2.36 7.55
C ALA A 154 0.44 -1.00 7.54
N LEU A 155 1.54 -0.85 6.81
CA LEU A 155 2.20 0.44 6.61
C LEU A 155 1.31 1.39 5.80
N ALA A 156 0.66 0.89 4.75
CA ALA A 156 -0.29 1.66 3.96
C ALA A 156 -1.42 2.21 4.85
N LEU A 157 -2.04 1.33 5.63
CA LEU A 157 -3.10 1.69 6.58
C LEU A 157 -2.62 2.74 7.58
N GLN A 158 -1.42 2.58 8.13
CA GLN A 158 -0.81 3.53 9.06
C GLN A 158 -0.47 4.88 8.42
N ALA A 159 -0.24 4.92 7.10
CA ALA A 159 -0.10 6.15 6.34
C ALA A 159 -1.45 6.81 5.98
N GLY A 160 -2.58 6.17 6.35
CA GLY A 160 -3.93 6.61 6.03
C GLY A 160 -4.40 6.21 4.63
N ALA A 161 -3.70 5.30 3.96
CA ALA A 161 -4.10 4.72 2.68
C ALA A 161 -5.21 3.66 2.87
N VAL A 162 -5.84 3.25 1.76
CA VAL A 162 -6.87 2.19 1.71
C VAL A 162 -6.25 0.92 1.12
N PRO A 163 -5.88 -0.08 1.95
CA PRO A 163 -5.21 -1.28 1.48
C PRO A 163 -6.15 -2.36 0.93
N PHE A 164 -5.68 -3.05 -0.10
CA PHE A 164 -6.28 -4.23 -0.73
C PHE A 164 -5.20 -5.28 -0.98
N ALA A 165 -5.56 -6.55 -0.81
CA ALA A 165 -4.71 -7.66 -1.16
C ALA A 165 -5.26 -8.39 -2.38
N GLY A 166 -4.40 -8.64 -3.36
CA GLY A 166 -4.73 -9.43 -4.55
C GLY A 166 -4.02 -10.78 -4.51
N TYR A 167 -4.77 -11.84 -4.79
CA TYR A 167 -4.27 -13.20 -4.87
C TYR A 167 -4.84 -13.94 -6.08
N ALA A 168 -4.23 -15.06 -6.44
CA ALA A 168 -4.61 -15.84 -7.61
C ALA A 168 -5.86 -16.73 -7.39
N THR A 169 -6.40 -16.79 -6.18
CA THR A 169 -7.57 -17.59 -5.75
C THR A 169 -8.31 -16.89 -4.63
N ASP A 170 -9.56 -17.30 -4.38
CA ASP A 170 -10.40 -16.75 -3.30
C ASP A 170 -10.04 -17.31 -1.90
N ASP A 171 -9.21 -18.34 -1.85
CA ASP A 171 -8.68 -18.92 -0.61
C ASP A 171 -7.14 -18.83 -0.57
N PRO A 172 -6.60 -17.62 -0.31
CA PRO A 172 -5.15 -17.44 -0.23
C PRO A 172 -4.54 -18.11 1.00
N GLU A 173 -5.30 -18.29 2.08
CA GLU A 173 -4.84 -18.95 3.30
C GLU A 173 -4.73 -20.46 3.11
N GLY A 174 -5.69 -21.09 2.44
CA GLY A 174 -5.64 -22.52 2.08
C GLY A 174 -4.60 -22.85 1.02
N ASP A 175 -4.24 -21.90 0.14
CA ASP A 175 -3.12 -22.05 -0.80
C ASP A 175 -1.75 -21.88 -0.11
N ARG A 176 -1.71 -21.37 1.14
CA ARG A 176 -0.50 -21.46 1.97
C ARG A 176 -0.28 -22.93 2.32
N PRO A 177 0.93 -23.46 2.16
CA PRO A 177 1.21 -24.84 2.53
C PRO A 177 1.06 -25.02 4.04
N GLY A 178 0.19 -25.95 4.42
CA GLY A 178 -0.24 -26.16 5.79
C GLY A 178 0.88 -26.39 6.81
N ASN A 179 0.55 -25.99 8.04
CA ASN A 179 1.13 -26.32 9.35
C ASN A 179 2.63 -26.67 9.39
N ARG A 180 3.48 -25.70 9.05
CA ARG A 180 4.92 -25.76 9.38
C ARG A 180 5.18 -24.91 10.61
N ASN A 181 6.04 -25.40 11.50
CA ASN A 181 6.56 -24.59 12.60
C ASN A 181 7.15 -23.25 12.09
N GLN A 182 7.31 -22.26 12.97
CA GLN A 182 7.72 -20.90 12.58
C GLN A 182 8.97 -20.85 11.67
N LYS A 183 9.97 -21.73 11.93
CA LYS A 183 11.16 -21.89 11.09
C LYS A 183 10.86 -22.48 9.71
N GLY A 184 9.98 -23.48 9.63
CA GLY A 184 9.53 -24.10 8.38
C GLY A 184 8.69 -23.15 7.53
N ARG A 185 7.85 -22.31 8.16
CA ARG A 185 7.16 -21.18 7.49
C ARG A 185 8.17 -20.20 6.89
N TYR A 186 9.19 -19.77 7.64
CA TYR A 186 10.19 -18.81 7.14
C TYR A 186 10.96 -19.32 5.90
N TRP A 187 11.50 -20.55 5.96
CA TRP A 187 12.24 -21.15 4.85
C TRP A 187 11.37 -21.44 3.64
N PHE A 188 10.12 -21.83 3.85
CA PHE A 188 9.20 -22.07 2.76
C PHE A 188 8.74 -20.77 2.12
N ASN A 189 8.36 -19.78 2.91
CA ASN A 189 8.05 -18.44 2.43
C ASN A 189 9.20 -17.88 1.57
N ARG A 190 10.45 -18.15 1.95
CA ARG A 190 11.61 -17.77 1.15
C ARG A 190 11.66 -18.43 -0.23
N LYS A 191 11.17 -19.67 -0.41
CA LYS A 191 11.12 -20.36 -1.72
C LYS A 191 10.09 -19.75 -2.68
N PHE A 192 8.96 -19.25 -2.16
CA PHE A 192 7.87 -18.71 -2.98
C PHE A 192 7.90 -17.19 -3.09
N LYS A 193 8.48 -16.50 -2.10
CA LYS A 193 8.73 -15.06 -2.12
C LYS A 193 9.52 -14.63 -3.35
N TYR A 194 10.41 -15.46 -3.88
CA TYR A 194 11.22 -15.14 -5.06
C TYR A 194 10.55 -15.44 -6.41
N ARG A 195 9.33 -15.96 -6.40
CA ARG A 195 8.56 -16.22 -7.63
C ARG A 195 7.98 -14.93 -8.19
N LYS A 196 7.74 -14.97 -9.50
CA LYS A 196 6.94 -13.96 -10.20
C LYS A 196 5.50 -14.00 -9.65
N THR A 197 4.89 -12.84 -9.51
CA THR A 197 3.47 -12.75 -9.12
C THR A 197 2.61 -13.14 -10.32
N ASP A 198 1.67 -14.05 -10.09
CA ASP A 198 0.84 -14.70 -11.12
C ASP A 198 -0.61 -14.20 -11.13
N ALA A 199 -0.88 -13.08 -10.47
CA ALA A 199 -2.18 -12.41 -10.55
C ALA A 199 -2.53 -12.08 -12.01
N ASN A 200 -3.75 -12.45 -12.42
CA ASN A 200 -4.22 -12.25 -13.79
C ASN A 200 -4.36 -10.73 -14.09
N PRO A 201 -3.66 -10.19 -15.10
CA PRO A 201 -3.68 -8.76 -15.41
C PRO A 201 -5.07 -8.19 -15.72
N ALA A 202 -5.92 -8.96 -16.39
CA ALA A 202 -7.29 -8.55 -16.70
C ALA A 202 -8.15 -8.44 -15.43
N VAL A 203 -8.05 -9.42 -14.54
CA VAL A 203 -8.79 -9.40 -13.26
C VAL A 203 -8.34 -8.24 -12.38
N VAL A 204 -7.03 -7.96 -12.34
CA VAL A 204 -6.50 -6.80 -11.61
C VAL A 204 -7.04 -5.48 -12.18
N ALA A 205 -7.11 -5.35 -13.51
CA ALA A 205 -7.70 -4.17 -14.14
C ALA A 205 -9.19 -4.01 -13.81
N ASP A 206 -9.95 -5.10 -13.86
CA ASP A 206 -11.39 -5.11 -13.58
C ASP A 206 -11.70 -4.74 -12.10
N ALA A 207 -10.74 -4.91 -11.19
CA ALA A 207 -10.86 -4.50 -9.79
C ALA A 207 -10.60 -3.00 -9.55
N LEU A 208 -9.89 -2.30 -10.45
CA LEU A 208 -9.48 -0.92 -10.23
C LEU A 208 -10.63 0.07 -9.98
N PRO A 209 -11.82 -0.04 -10.62
CA PRO A 209 -12.97 0.81 -10.30
C PRO A 209 -13.35 0.75 -8.82
N ALA A 210 -13.37 -0.44 -8.21
CA ALA A 210 -13.68 -0.61 -6.80
C ALA A 210 -12.64 0.05 -5.88
N LEU A 211 -11.36 0.00 -6.26
CA LEU A 211 -10.28 0.70 -5.53
C LEU A 211 -10.45 2.22 -5.62
N ALA A 212 -10.79 2.73 -6.80
CA ALA A 212 -11.04 4.15 -7.01
C ALA A 212 -12.28 4.62 -6.22
N ASP A 213 -13.34 3.80 -6.15
CA ASP A 213 -14.52 4.05 -5.32
C ASP A 213 -14.19 4.10 -3.84
N ALA A 214 -13.41 3.14 -3.33
CA ALA A 214 -13.02 3.12 -1.92
C ALA A 214 -12.17 4.34 -1.54
N ARG A 215 -11.28 4.77 -2.44
CA ARG A 215 -10.56 6.06 -2.28
C ARG A 215 -11.53 7.24 -2.23
N ARG A 216 -12.50 7.31 -3.15
CA ARG A 216 -13.50 8.40 -3.16
C ARG A 216 -14.30 8.44 -1.87
N ALA A 217 -14.73 7.29 -1.36
CA ALA A 217 -15.44 7.18 -0.10
C ALA A 217 -14.58 7.70 1.07
N CYS A 218 -13.32 7.25 1.16
CA CYS A 218 -12.38 7.73 2.16
C CYS A 218 -12.19 9.25 2.12
N LEU A 219 -12.09 9.86 0.93
CA LEU A 219 -11.98 11.31 0.81
C LEU A 219 -13.25 12.04 1.26
N ALA A 220 -14.43 11.54 0.87
CA ALA A 220 -15.70 12.12 1.30
C ALA A 220 -15.85 12.09 2.83
N ASP A 221 -15.39 11.03 3.48
CA ASP A 221 -15.38 10.92 4.95
C ASP A 221 -14.44 11.94 5.60
N LEU A 222 -13.33 12.30 4.94
CA LEU A 222 -12.41 13.33 5.42
C LEU A 222 -12.97 14.76 5.25
N ASP A 223 -13.75 15.01 4.21
CA ASP A 223 -14.34 16.34 3.94
C ASP A 223 -15.61 16.60 4.76
N GLY A 224 -16.28 15.53 5.22
CA GLY A 224 -17.51 15.60 6.01
C GLY A 224 -17.34 15.58 7.54
N GLY A 225 -16.10 15.47 8.04
CA GLY A 225 -15.77 15.43 9.48
C GLY A 225 -15.07 16.69 9.97
#